data_AF-A0A9X2X5G3-F1
#
_entry.id   AF-A0A9X2X5G3-F1
#
_cell.length_a   1.000
_cell.length_b   1.000
_cell.length_c   1.000
_cell.angle_alpha   90.00
_cell.angle_beta   90.00
_cell.angle_gamma   90.00
#
_symmetry.space_group_name_H-M   'P 1'
#
loop_
_entity.id
_entity.type
_entity.pdbx_description
1 polymer ?
#
loop_
_entity_poly.entity_id
_entity_poly.type
_entity_poly.pdbx_seq_one_letter_code
_entity_poly.pdbx_strand_id
1 'polypeptide(L)'
;MARSAMAQETICALRREISRIEGSLPERLASPQAGDSVVLRRGISAVREGCSAFLGTGVPKLDCALAGGVPRAALTEIHSLQTRDAGAATGFTLGLLALLRRADGRSRKQFLICWIGLADVFREAGFPYAPGLEKLFGFAAGGLLFVSTAHIADALWVAEEAARQKDFGAVVLEVRGNPARLDLTATRRLHRRAQELGRPVFLIREAAVAEPTAAPLRFTVSAEPAAPRRSLAGLLQDSIGHPAFTVVIGKSRAARPGRFILEWNPHEQSFREIRPAHSGALVPASGNRPHPPAAMGTVVALRPAGKAPAPGGQPPGKERPAHRRPRRAG
;
A
#
# COMPACT_ATOMS: atom_id res chain seq x y z
N MET A 1 21.54 11.66 -36.99
CA MET A 1 20.34 10.84 -37.25
C MET A 1 20.61 9.67 -38.21
N ALA A 2 21.32 9.87 -39.34
CA ALA A 2 21.64 8.77 -40.26
C ALA A 2 22.53 7.64 -39.66
N ARG A 3 23.47 7.97 -38.76
CA ARG A 3 24.37 6.97 -38.14
C ARG A 3 23.66 5.98 -37.20
N SER A 4 22.58 6.38 -36.52
CA SER A 4 21.84 5.47 -35.64
C SER A 4 20.94 4.51 -36.43
N ALA A 5 20.39 4.98 -37.55
CA ALA A 5 19.63 4.15 -38.48
C ALA A 5 20.52 3.07 -39.12
N MET A 6 21.72 3.44 -39.58
CA MET A 6 22.68 2.47 -40.12
C MET A 6 23.18 1.46 -39.07
N ALA A 7 23.36 1.90 -37.82
CA ALA A 7 23.71 1.00 -36.72
C ALA A 7 22.60 -0.02 -36.43
N GLN A 8 21.32 0.40 -36.49
CA GLN A 8 20.17 -0.50 -36.32
C GLN A 8 20.03 -1.49 -37.49
N GLU A 9 20.26 -1.06 -38.72
CA GLU A 9 20.28 -1.96 -39.89
C GLU A 9 21.37 -3.02 -39.77
N THR A 10 22.57 -2.63 -39.32
CA THR A 10 23.70 -3.55 -39.14
C THR A 10 23.39 -4.60 -38.06
N ILE A 11 22.79 -4.18 -36.94
CA ILE A 11 22.37 -5.10 -35.87
C ILE A 11 21.26 -6.05 -36.35
N CYS A 12 20.30 -5.57 -37.14
CA CYS A 12 19.25 -6.39 -37.73
C CYS A 12 19.80 -7.42 -38.73
N ALA A 13 20.79 -7.03 -39.54
CA ALA A 13 21.47 -7.93 -40.47
C ALA A 13 22.23 -9.03 -39.73
N LEU A 14 23.01 -8.67 -38.70
CA LEU A 14 23.76 -9.62 -37.88
C LEU A 14 22.85 -10.64 -37.17
N ARG A 15 21.70 -10.21 -36.66
CA ARG A 15 20.74 -11.11 -35.99
C ARG A 15 20.12 -12.11 -36.97
N ARG A 16 19.86 -11.70 -38.22
CA ARG A 16 19.37 -12.63 -39.26
C ARG A 16 20.42 -13.66 -39.64
N GLU A 17 21.69 -13.26 -39.68
CA GLU A 17 22.81 -14.16 -39.95
C GLU A 17 22.95 -15.21 -38.84
N ILE A 18 22.88 -14.78 -37.58
CA ILE A 18 22.93 -15.67 -36.40
C ILE A 18 21.76 -16.66 -36.42
N SER A 19 20.52 -16.20 -36.66
CA SER A 19 19.37 -17.10 -36.76
C SER A 19 19.47 -18.11 -37.90
N ARG A 20 20.08 -17.73 -39.04
CA ARG A 20 20.32 -18.64 -40.16
C ARG A 20 21.32 -19.74 -39.78
N ILE A 21 22.36 -19.38 -39.01
CA ILE A 21 23.40 -20.31 -38.54
C ILE A 21 22.85 -21.23 -37.44
N GLU A 22 22.03 -20.70 -36.53
CA GLU A 22 21.52 -21.44 -35.37
C GLU A 22 20.30 -22.32 -35.68
N GLY A 23 19.78 -22.30 -36.92
CA GLY A 23 18.63 -23.11 -37.33
C GLY A 23 17.32 -22.76 -36.60
N SER A 24 17.31 -21.66 -35.84
CA SER A 24 16.14 -21.13 -35.17
C SER A 24 15.41 -20.19 -36.13
N LEU A 25 14.21 -20.57 -36.55
CA LEU A 25 13.33 -19.69 -37.33
C LEU A 25 13.20 -18.36 -36.57
N PRO A 26 13.51 -17.19 -37.19
CA PRO A 26 13.20 -15.92 -36.59
C PRO A 26 11.70 -15.91 -36.36
N GLU A 27 11.29 -15.99 -35.09
CA GLU A 27 9.90 -16.08 -34.68
C GLU A 27 9.09 -15.11 -35.51
N ARG A 28 8.04 -15.66 -36.13
CA ARG A 28 7.02 -14.90 -36.86
C ARG A 28 6.78 -13.60 -36.11
N LEU A 29 7.24 -12.50 -36.69
CA LEU A 29 6.61 -11.20 -36.48
C LEU A 29 5.21 -11.32 -37.10
N ALA A 30 4.32 -12.01 -36.39
CA ALA A 30 2.91 -11.78 -36.55
C ALA A 30 2.74 -10.28 -36.28
N SER A 31 2.21 -9.55 -37.26
CA SER A 31 1.66 -8.23 -37.00
C SER A 31 0.79 -8.35 -35.76
N PRO A 32 0.98 -7.49 -34.74
CA PRO A 32 0.24 -7.63 -33.48
C PRO A 32 -1.23 -7.73 -33.80
N GLN A 33 -1.85 -8.85 -33.40
CA GLN A 33 -3.30 -8.92 -33.41
C GLN A 33 -3.81 -7.78 -32.53
N ALA A 34 -4.87 -7.12 -32.95
CA ALA A 34 -5.48 -6.01 -32.21
C ALA A 34 -5.85 -6.49 -30.79
N GLY A 35 -4.96 -6.26 -29.82
CA GLY A 35 -5.09 -6.78 -28.46
C GLY A 35 -3.78 -7.15 -27.75
N ASP A 36 -2.69 -7.41 -28.47
CA ASP A 36 -1.38 -7.72 -27.87
C ASP A 36 -0.58 -6.44 -27.61
N SER A 37 -0.50 -6.03 -26.34
CA SER A 37 0.30 -4.87 -25.96
C SER A 37 1.78 -5.23 -25.94
N VAL A 38 2.59 -4.55 -26.75
CA VAL A 38 4.05 -4.71 -26.70
C VAL A 38 4.56 -4.18 -25.36
N VAL A 39 5.28 -5.02 -24.61
CA VAL A 39 5.92 -4.65 -23.35
C VAL A 39 7.42 -4.41 -23.58
N LEU A 40 7.83 -3.14 -23.63
CA LEU A 40 9.22 -2.74 -23.75
C LEU A 40 9.88 -2.70 -22.37
N ARG A 41 11.00 -3.38 -22.16
CA ARG A 41 11.74 -3.29 -20.90
C ARG A 41 12.63 -2.04 -20.91
N ARG A 42 12.38 -1.10 -19.98
CA ARG A 42 13.27 0.05 -19.72
C ARG A 42 13.81 -0.02 -18.31
N GLY A 43 15.02 -0.57 -18.17
CA GLY A 43 15.71 -0.70 -16.89
C GLY A 43 14.93 -1.58 -15.92
N ILE A 44 14.33 -0.96 -14.91
CA ILE A 44 13.71 -1.63 -13.76
C ILE A 44 12.20 -1.90 -13.98
N SER A 45 11.56 -1.18 -14.91
CA SER A 45 10.15 -1.37 -15.24
C SER A 45 9.99 -1.92 -16.66
N ALA A 46 8.97 -2.76 -16.83
CA ALA A 46 8.37 -2.99 -18.13
C ALA A 46 7.47 -1.80 -18.50
N VAL A 47 7.35 -1.51 -19.79
CA VAL A 47 6.59 -0.39 -20.35
C VAL A 47 5.57 -0.96 -21.30
N ARG A 48 4.29 -0.81 -21.00
CA ARG A 48 3.23 -1.09 -21.95
C ARG A 48 3.17 0.03 -22.98
N GLU A 49 2.94 -0.31 -24.24
CA GLU A 49 2.76 0.66 -25.32
C GLU A 49 1.74 1.76 -24.94
N GLY A 50 2.10 3.02 -25.17
CA GLY A 50 1.28 4.20 -24.80
C GLY A 50 1.28 4.59 -23.31
N CYS A 51 1.96 3.85 -22.43
CA CYS A 51 2.06 4.18 -21.00
C CYS A 51 3.48 4.64 -20.61
N SER A 52 3.59 5.55 -19.63
CA SER A 52 4.88 5.85 -19.00
C SER A 52 5.43 4.62 -18.27
N ALA A 53 6.75 4.45 -18.21
CA ALA A 53 7.39 3.40 -17.41
C ALA A 53 7.21 3.62 -15.89
N PHE A 54 7.06 4.89 -15.50
CA PHE A 54 7.04 5.34 -14.12
C PHE A 54 5.73 6.09 -13.82
N LEU A 55 5.27 5.92 -12.59
CA LEU A 55 4.18 6.65 -11.97
C LEU A 55 4.79 7.81 -11.18
N GLY A 56 4.54 9.05 -11.61
CA GLY A 56 4.93 10.22 -10.84
C GLY A 56 4.15 10.29 -9.53
N THR A 57 4.83 10.54 -8.41
CA THR A 57 4.22 10.76 -7.10
C THR A 57 3.63 12.17 -6.98
N GLY A 58 4.00 13.08 -7.88
CA GLY A 58 3.62 14.49 -7.84
C GLY A 58 4.51 15.33 -6.92
N VAL A 59 5.56 14.72 -6.38
CA VAL A 59 6.52 15.36 -5.46
C VAL A 59 7.87 15.38 -6.18
N PRO A 60 8.29 16.53 -6.76
CA PRO A 60 9.44 16.57 -7.67
C PRO A 60 10.73 16.01 -7.08
N LYS A 61 10.99 16.24 -5.79
CA LYS A 61 12.19 15.71 -5.13
C LYS A 61 12.14 14.20 -4.96
N LEU A 62 10.98 13.65 -4.63
CA LEU A 62 10.79 12.21 -4.51
C LEU A 62 10.89 11.55 -5.88
N ASP A 63 10.22 12.09 -6.88
CA ASP A 63 10.28 11.59 -8.27
C ASP A 63 11.71 11.66 -8.82
N CYS A 64 12.45 12.74 -8.56
CA CYS A 64 13.86 12.85 -8.91
C CYS A 64 14.72 11.82 -8.18
N ALA A 65 14.51 11.64 -6.86
CA ALA A 65 15.21 10.62 -6.09
C ALA A 65 14.92 9.22 -6.62
N LEU A 66 13.71 8.96 -7.11
CA LEU A 66 13.26 7.71 -7.73
C LEU A 66 13.65 7.55 -9.21
N ALA A 67 14.43 8.48 -9.77
CA ALA A 67 14.81 8.51 -11.19
C ALA A 67 13.62 8.53 -12.17
N GLY A 68 12.53 9.22 -11.80
CA GLY A 68 11.34 9.44 -12.64
C GLY A 68 10.02 9.00 -12.01
N GLY A 69 10.05 8.36 -10.83
CA GLY A 69 8.86 7.97 -10.06
C GLY A 69 8.82 6.47 -9.71
N VAL A 70 7.65 6.00 -9.29
CA VAL A 70 7.44 4.59 -8.90
C VAL A 70 7.29 3.72 -10.15
N PRO A 71 8.05 2.63 -10.32
CA PRO A 71 7.91 1.73 -11.47
C PRO A 71 6.49 1.16 -11.60
N ARG A 72 5.86 1.26 -12.78
CA ARG A 72 4.47 0.82 -12.99
C ARG A 72 4.32 -0.69 -13.23
N ALA A 73 5.36 -1.36 -13.68
CA ALA A 73 5.34 -2.79 -13.98
C ALA A 73 6.42 -3.50 -13.18
N ALA A 74 6.32 -3.41 -11.86
CA ALA A 74 7.29 -3.99 -10.94
C ALA A 74 6.66 -4.37 -9.61
N LEU A 75 7.43 -5.12 -8.81
CA LEU A 75 7.14 -5.35 -7.41
C LEU A 75 7.64 -4.15 -6.60
N THR A 76 6.74 -3.45 -5.91
CA THR A 76 7.08 -2.37 -4.98
C THR A 76 6.84 -2.85 -3.56
N GLU A 77 7.88 -2.85 -2.74
CA GLU A 77 7.78 -3.18 -1.32
C GLU A 77 7.51 -1.96 -0.46
N ILE A 78 6.62 -2.12 0.51
CA ILE A 78 6.24 -1.08 1.47
C ILE A 78 6.36 -1.70 2.85
N HIS A 79 7.40 -1.32 3.58
CA HIS A 79 7.71 -1.83 4.91
C HIS A 79 7.16 -0.88 5.95
N SER A 80 6.53 -1.41 6.98
CA SER A 80 6.34 -0.69 8.24
C SER A 80 7.20 -1.36 9.32
N LEU A 81 7.90 -0.56 10.13
CA LEU A 81 8.84 -1.09 11.11
C LEU A 81 8.12 -1.77 12.30
N GLN A 82 6.86 -1.40 12.53
CA GLN A 82 6.04 -1.89 13.63
C GLN A 82 4.60 -2.10 13.13
N THR A 83 3.87 -3.04 13.74
CA THR A 83 2.47 -3.31 13.37
C THR A 83 1.57 -2.08 13.55
N ARG A 84 1.89 -1.19 14.51
CA ARG A 84 1.14 0.07 14.70
C ARG A 84 1.20 1.02 13.50
N ASP A 85 2.20 0.87 12.64
CA ASP A 85 2.37 1.67 11.42
C ASP A 85 1.66 1.02 10.21
N ALA A 86 0.94 -0.09 10.38
CA ALA A 86 0.18 -0.75 9.31
C ALA A 86 -0.78 0.21 8.59
N GLY A 87 -1.51 1.04 9.36
CA GLY A 87 -2.39 2.06 8.78
C GLY A 87 -1.65 3.10 7.92
N ALA A 88 -0.40 3.44 8.27
CA ALA A 88 0.43 4.34 7.49
C ALA A 88 0.89 3.69 6.17
N ALA A 89 1.34 2.44 6.22
CA ALA A 89 1.72 1.68 5.03
C ALA A 89 0.52 1.48 4.08
N THR A 90 -0.64 1.11 4.61
CA THR A 90 -1.89 0.96 3.85
C THR A 90 -2.35 2.29 3.26
N GLY A 91 -2.36 3.37 4.03
CA GLY A 91 -2.72 4.70 3.54
C GLY A 91 -1.79 5.22 2.43
N PHE A 92 -0.48 5.03 2.58
CA PHE A 92 0.49 5.38 1.55
C PHE A 92 0.28 4.55 0.27
N THR A 93 0.07 3.23 0.42
CA THR A 93 -0.22 2.33 -0.70
C THR A 93 -1.49 2.77 -1.45
N LEU A 94 -2.56 3.09 -0.73
CA LEU A 94 -3.80 3.60 -1.32
C LEU A 94 -3.61 4.92 -2.06
N GLY A 95 -2.75 5.81 -1.55
CA GLY A 95 -2.36 7.04 -2.26
C GLY A 95 -1.66 6.76 -3.58
N LEU A 96 -0.70 5.81 -3.60
CA LEU A 96 -0.05 5.36 -4.84
C LEU A 96 -1.04 4.73 -5.82
N LEU A 97 -1.96 3.92 -5.33
CA LEU A 97 -3.03 3.33 -6.15
C LEU A 97 -3.95 4.40 -6.74
N ALA A 98 -4.25 5.45 -5.99
CA ALA A 98 -5.10 6.54 -6.47
C ALA A 98 -4.41 7.33 -7.60
N LEU A 99 -3.10 7.56 -7.48
CA LEU A 99 -2.28 8.13 -8.55
C LEU A 99 -2.23 7.22 -9.78
N LEU A 100 -2.08 5.90 -9.57
CA LEU A 100 -2.07 4.90 -10.64
C LEU A 100 -3.38 4.92 -11.43
N ARG A 101 -4.53 4.88 -10.72
CA ARG A 101 -5.87 4.97 -11.33
C ARG A 101 -6.02 6.21 -12.19
N ARG A 102 -5.59 7.38 -11.68
CA ARG A 102 -5.65 8.64 -12.44
C ARG A 102 -4.79 8.59 -13.69
N ALA A 103 -3.57 8.09 -13.58
CA ALA A 103 -2.65 7.97 -14.70
C ALA A 103 -3.11 6.95 -15.76
N ASP A 104 -3.87 5.93 -15.38
CA ASP A 104 -4.51 4.99 -16.32
C ASP A 104 -5.81 5.55 -16.95
N GLY A 105 -6.26 6.75 -16.56
CA GLY A 105 -7.51 7.34 -17.06
C GLY A 105 -8.76 6.54 -16.68
N ARG A 106 -8.67 5.60 -15.72
CA ARG A 106 -9.78 4.73 -15.33
C ARG A 106 -10.74 5.45 -14.39
N SER A 107 -12.03 5.25 -14.61
CA SER A 107 -13.06 5.74 -13.69
C SER A 107 -12.98 5.03 -12.34
N ARG A 108 -13.54 5.66 -11.29
CA ARG A 108 -13.54 5.12 -9.92
C ARG A 108 -14.16 3.72 -9.79
N LYS A 109 -15.09 3.37 -10.68
CA LYS A 109 -15.80 2.08 -10.70
C LYS A 109 -15.07 0.99 -11.48
N GLN A 110 -14.13 1.35 -12.35
CA GLN A 110 -13.42 0.42 -13.25
C GLN A 110 -12.02 0.04 -12.75
N PHE A 111 -11.58 0.63 -11.64
CA PHE A 111 -10.28 0.33 -11.06
C PHE A 111 -10.44 -0.67 -9.92
N LEU A 112 -10.27 -1.96 -10.25
CA LEU A 112 -10.34 -3.05 -9.30
C LEU A 112 -8.98 -3.30 -8.65
N ILE A 113 -8.95 -3.46 -7.33
CA ILE A 113 -7.78 -3.79 -6.53
C ILE A 113 -8.02 -5.16 -5.89
N CYS A 114 -7.09 -6.09 -6.09
CA CYS A 114 -7.08 -7.36 -5.35
C CYS A 114 -6.18 -7.20 -4.13
N TRP A 115 -6.75 -7.22 -2.93
CA TRP A 115 -6.03 -7.06 -1.66
C TRP A 115 -5.99 -8.39 -0.92
N ILE A 116 -4.82 -8.99 -0.87
CA ILE A 116 -4.59 -10.34 -0.41
C ILE A 116 -3.80 -10.28 0.89
N GLY A 117 -4.24 -11.01 1.90
CA GLY A 117 -3.54 -11.06 3.18
C GLY A 117 -3.85 -12.33 3.95
N LEU A 118 -3.14 -12.48 5.06
CA LEU A 118 -3.42 -13.54 6.01
C LEU A 118 -4.53 -13.10 6.98
N ALA A 119 -5.29 -14.07 7.49
CA ALA A 119 -6.38 -13.80 8.42
C ALA A 119 -5.91 -13.14 9.73
N ASP A 120 -4.69 -13.45 10.19
CA ASP A 120 -4.07 -12.82 11.36
C ASP A 120 -3.54 -11.41 11.05
N VAL A 121 -3.15 -11.15 9.81
CA VAL A 121 -2.78 -9.82 9.34
C VAL A 121 -3.97 -8.88 9.46
N PHE A 122 -5.10 -9.24 8.83
CA PHE A 122 -6.34 -8.46 8.88
C PHE A 122 -6.95 -8.36 10.26
N ARG A 123 -6.69 -9.31 11.17
CA ARG A 123 -7.18 -9.23 12.55
C ARG A 123 -6.51 -8.11 13.35
N GLU A 124 -5.21 -7.91 13.17
CA GLU A 124 -4.49 -6.86 13.91
C GLU A 124 -4.55 -5.51 13.19
N ALA A 125 -4.36 -5.49 11.87
CA ALA A 125 -4.31 -4.26 11.08
C ALA A 125 -5.70 -3.74 10.71
N GLY A 126 -6.72 -4.61 10.78
CA GLY A 126 -8.07 -4.33 10.36
C GLY A 126 -8.22 -4.32 8.83
N PHE A 127 -9.36 -3.79 8.38
CA PHE A 127 -9.64 -3.56 6.97
C PHE A 127 -9.71 -2.04 6.71
N PRO A 128 -9.33 -1.58 5.50
CA PRO A 128 -9.61 -0.22 5.08
C PRO A 128 -11.10 0.13 5.21
N TYR A 129 -11.39 1.27 5.84
CA TYR A 129 -12.77 1.72 6.04
C TYR A 129 -13.40 2.17 4.72
N ALA A 130 -14.43 1.46 4.26
CA ALA A 130 -14.99 1.64 2.91
C ALA A 130 -15.46 3.08 2.57
N PRO A 131 -16.23 3.78 3.43
CA PRO A 131 -16.57 5.19 3.17
C PRO A 131 -15.33 6.11 3.11
N GLY A 132 -14.29 5.77 3.88
CA GLY A 132 -13.00 6.46 3.84
C GLY A 132 -12.25 6.25 2.52
N LEU A 133 -12.30 5.05 1.94
CA LEU A 133 -11.69 4.76 0.64
C LEU A 133 -12.27 5.65 -0.47
N GLU A 134 -13.60 5.81 -0.49
CA GLU A 134 -14.26 6.65 -1.49
C GLU A 134 -13.95 8.12 -1.27
N LYS A 135 -14.07 8.61 -0.03
CA LYS A 135 -13.88 10.01 0.30
C LYS A 135 -12.42 10.47 0.21
N LEU A 136 -11.46 9.63 0.61
CA LEU A 136 -10.05 10.01 0.72
C LEU A 136 -9.21 9.60 -0.50
N PHE A 137 -9.53 8.49 -1.16
CA PHE A 137 -8.72 7.93 -2.26
C PHE A 137 -9.51 7.78 -3.57
N GLY A 138 -10.83 7.93 -3.53
CA GLY A 138 -11.72 7.87 -4.70
C GLY A 138 -11.85 6.47 -5.29
N PHE A 139 -11.82 5.44 -4.45
CA PHE A 139 -12.22 4.09 -4.84
C PHE A 139 -13.66 3.83 -4.46
N ALA A 140 -14.46 3.28 -5.38
CA ALA A 140 -15.79 2.80 -5.01
C ALA A 140 -15.65 1.64 -4.01
N ALA A 141 -16.61 1.47 -3.10
CA ALA A 141 -16.58 0.37 -2.13
C ALA A 141 -16.44 -1.02 -2.79
N GLY A 142 -17.08 -1.22 -3.95
CA GLY A 142 -16.94 -2.46 -4.75
C GLY A 142 -15.66 -2.55 -5.59
N GLY A 143 -14.75 -1.57 -5.49
CA GLY A 143 -13.48 -1.55 -6.21
C GLY A 143 -12.35 -2.31 -5.53
N LEU A 144 -12.54 -2.79 -4.30
CA LEU A 144 -11.57 -3.61 -3.57
C LEU A 144 -12.13 -5.02 -3.35
N LEU A 145 -11.41 -6.02 -3.84
CA LEU A 145 -11.65 -7.43 -3.55
C LEU A 145 -10.66 -7.87 -2.49
N PHE A 146 -11.16 -8.25 -1.31
CA PHE A 146 -10.32 -8.81 -0.24
C PHE A 146 -10.25 -10.32 -0.34
N VAL A 147 -9.04 -10.86 -0.26
CA VAL A 147 -8.79 -12.30 -0.15
C VAL A 147 -8.04 -12.58 1.14
N SER A 148 -8.72 -13.23 2.08
CA SER A 148 -8.15 -13.66 3.35
C SER A 148 -7.78 -15.14 3.26
N THR A 149 -6.55 -15.46 3.65
CA THR A 149 -6.00 -16.82 3.60
C THR A 149 -5.47 -17.24 4.98
N ALA A 150 -5.46 -18.54 5.26
CA ALA A 150 -4.89 -19.06 6.50
C ALA A 150 -3.36 -19.23 6.41
N HIS A 151 -2.83 -19.47 5.20
CA HIS A 151 -1.43 -19.79 4.99
C HIS A 151 -0.78 -18.91 3.93
N ILE A 152 0.49 -18.56 4.16
CA ILE A 152 1.27 -17.71 3.25
C ILE A 152 1.46 -18.33 1.86
N ALA A 153 1.48 -19.67 1.76
CA ALA A 153 1.57 -20.35 0.48
C ALA A 153 0.36 -20.03 -0.40
N ASP A 154 -0.84 -20.02 0.18
CA ASP A 154 -2.09 -19.72 -0.52
C ASP A 154 -2.13 -18.24 -0.89
N ALA A 155 -1.75 -17.33 0.02
CA ALA A 155 -1.67 -15.90 -0.26
C ALA A 155 -0.74 -15.59 -1.45
N LEU A 156 0.43 -16.24 -1.49
CA LEU A 156 1.39 -16.09 -2.59
C LEU A 156 0.84 -16.66 -3.90
N TRP A 157 0.19 -17.82 -3.85
CA TRP A 157 -0.44 -18.41 -5.03
C TRP A 157 -1.53 -17.50 -5.60
N VAL A 158 -2.45 -17.01 -4.75
CA VAL A 158 -3.49 -16.05 -5.14
C VAL A 158 -2.87 -14.78 -5.72
N ALA A 159 -1.79 -14.25 -5.12
CA ALA A 159 -1.13 -13.05 -5.62
C ALA A 159 -0.52 -13.26 -7.00
N GLU A 160 0.08 -14.43 -7.24
CA GLU A 160 0.61 -14.80 -8.56
C GLU A 160 -0.49 -14.97 -9.62
N GLU A 161 -1.64 -15.55 -9.26
CA GLU A 161 -2.77 -15.71 -10.18
C GLU A 161 -3.48 -14.39 -10.45
N ALA A 162 -3.73 -13.58 -9.43
CA ALA A 162 -4.30 -12.24 -9.57
C ALA A 162 -3.42 -11.34 -10.44
N ALA A 163 -2.09 -11.45 -10.30
CA ALA A 163 -1.14 -10.69 -11.12
C ALA A 163 -1.10 -11.11 -12.59
N ARG A 164 -1.78 -12.19 -12.99
CA ARG A 164 -1.98 -12.58 -14.41
C ARG A 164 -3.29 -12.06 -14.99
N GLN A 165 -4.21 -11.57 -14.16
CA GLN A 165 -5.53 -11.13 -14.59
C GLN A 165 -5.51 -9.70 -15.14
N LYS A 166 -6.13 -9.49 -16.31
CA LYS A 166 -6.25 -8.19 -16.97
C LYS A 166 -7.32 -7.28 -16.34
N ASP A 167 -8.07 -7.74 -15.34
CA ASP A 167 -9.14 -6.93 -14.74
C ASP A 167 -8.65 -6.06 -13.58
N PHE A 168 -7.66 -6.51 -12.80
CA PHE A 168 -7.15 -5.77 -11.63
C PHE A 168 -6.17 -4.67 -12.00
N GLY A 169 -6.50 -3.42 -11.67
CA GLY A 169 -5.58 -2.29 -11.83
C GLY A 169 -4.29 -2.44 -11.02
N ALA A 170 -4.37 -3.13 -9.87
CA ALA A 170 -3.21 -3.52 -9.07
C ALA A 170 -3.52 -4.73 -8.18
N VAL A 171 -2.46 -5.41 -7.75
CA VAL A 171 -2.50 -6.46 -6.72
C VAL A 171 -1.71 -5.98 -5.51
N VAL A 172 -2.29 -6.13 -4.33
CA VAL A 172 -1.65 -5.83 -3.04
C VAL A 172 -1.57 -7.13 -2.25
N LEU A 173 -0.37 -7.51 -1.82
CA LEU A 173 -0.13 -8.61 -0.89
C LEU A 173 0.36 -8.03 0.43
N GLU A 174 -0.36 -8.32 1.50
CA GLU A 174 -0.07 -7.85 2.85
C GLU A 174 0.35 -9.01 3.74
N VAL A 175 1.52 -8.89 4.35
CA VAL A 175 2.11 -9.92 5.22
C VAL A 175 2.69 -9.29 6.47
N ARG A 176 2.76 -10.07 7.55
CA ARG A 176 3.47 -9.69 8.77
C ARG A 176 4.82 -10.41 8.85
N GLY A 177 5.84 -9.67 9.23
CA GLY A 177 7.19 -10.16 9.47
C GLY A 177 7.87 -10.74 8.23
N ASN A 178 8.52 -11.87 8.45
CA ASN A 178 9.43 -12.52 7.52
C ASN A 178 9.03 -13.99 7.33
N PRO A 179 7.83 -14.28 6.78
CA PRO A 179 7.39 -15.65 6.62
C PRO A 179 8.34 -16.38 5.65
N ALA A 180 8.85 -17.54 6.06
CA ALA A 180 9.90 -18.26 5.32
C ALA A 180 9.56 -18.56 3.83
N ARG A 181 8.27 -18.69 3.51
CA ARG A 181 7.79 -18.93 2.14
C ARG A 181 7.85 -17.68 1.24
N LEU A 182 7.94 -16.47 1.81
CA LEU A 182 8.17 -15.22 1.08
C LEU A 182 9.67 -15.04 0.84
N ASP A 183 10.25 -15.98 0.10
CA ASP A 183 11.67 -15.99 -0.20
C ASP A 183 12.02 -15.16 -1.45
N LEU A 184 13.30 -15.13 -1.80
CA LEU A 184 13.77 -14.46 -3.02
C LEU A 184 13.12 -15.05 -4.28
N THR A 185 12.81 -16.35 -4.27
CA THR A 185 12.16 -17.02 -5.40
C THR A 185 10.73 -16.54 -5.58
N ALA A 186 9.94 -16.48 -4.51
CA ALA A 186 8.57 -15.99 -4.50
C ALA A 186 8.52 -14.52 -4.95
N THR A 187 9.38 -13.66 -4.40
CA THR A 187 9.43 -12.25 -4.81
C THR A 187 9.88 -12.07 -6.26
N ARG A 188 10.77 -12.93 -6.79
CA ARG A 188 11.13 -12.95 -8.22
C ARG A 188 9.94 -13.32 -9.10
N ARG A 189 9.15 -14.34 -8.72
CA ARG A 189 7.96 -14.75 -9.47
C ARG A 189 6.94 -13.62 -9.51
N LEU A 190 6.63 -13.00 -8.38
CA LEU A 190 5.72 -11.85 -8.31
C LEU A 190 6.21 -10.67 -9.15
N HIS A 191 7.50 -10.33 -9.05
CA HIS A 191 8.08 -9.27 -9.87
C HIS A 191 7.99 -9.57 -11.37
N ARG A 192 8.24 -10.81 -11.78
CA ARG A 192 8.11 -11.24 -13.17
C ARG A 192 6.66 -11.12 -13.66
N ARG A 193 5.67 -11.53 -12.86
CA ARG A 193 4.24 -11.36 -13.22
C ARG A 193 3.86 -9.89 -13.40
N ALA A 194 4.34 -9.02 -12.51
CA ALA A 194 4.16 -7.58 -12.63
C ALA A 194 4.72 -7.04 -13.97
N GLN A 195 5.90 -7.51 -14.37
CA GLN A 195 6.54 -7.12 -15.62
C GLN A 195 5.80 -7.67 -16.86
N GLU A 196 5.43 -8.95 -16.85
CA GLU A 196 4.73 -9.61 -17.95
C GLU A 196 3.39 -8.93 -18.27
N LEU A 197 2.62 -8.57 -17.24
CA LEU A 197 1.31 -7.93 -17.43
C LEU A 197 1.40 -6.39 -17.57
N GLY A 198 2.57 -5.81 -17.29
CA GLY A 198 2.74 -4.35 -17.30
C GLY A 198 1.97 -3.64 -16.18
N ARG A 199 1.80 -4.28 -15.01
CA ARG A 199 1.01 -3.77 -13.87
C ARG A 199 1.78 -3.90 -12.56
N PRO A 200 1.52 -3.04 -11.56
CA PRO A 200 2.27 -3.08 -10.33
C PRO A 200 1.71 -4.13 -9.38
N VAL A 201 2.63 -4.77 -8.66
CA VAL A 201 2.33 -5.58 -7.48
C VAL A 201 2.90 -4.85 -6.28
N PHE A 202 2.08 -4.56 -5.29
CA PHE A 202 2.50 -3.98 -4.02
C PHE A 202 2.62 -5.06 -2.97
N LEU A 203 3.74 -5.09 -2.26
CA LEU A 203 3.98 -6.00 -1.15
C LEU A 203 4.15 -5.19 0.13
N ILE A 204 3.11 -5.18 0.96
CA ILE A 204 3.14 -4.57 2.29
C ILE A 204 3.72 -5.58 3.27
N ARG A 205 4.76 -5.19 4.01
CA ARG A 205 5.40 -6.00 5.03
C ARG A 205 5.35 -5.29 6.37
N GLU A 206 4.49 -5.76 7.25
CA GLU A 206 4.32 -5.21 8.60
C GLU A 206 5.35 -5.76 9.57
N ALA A 207 5.98 -4.91 10.37
CA ALA A 207 6.94 -5.30 11.40
C ALA A 207 8.04 -6.26 10.89
N ALA A 208 8.44 -6.09 9.62
CA ALA A 208 9.39 -6.97 8.97
C ALA A 208 10.82 -6.43 9.07
N VAL A 209 11.77 -7.36 9.21
CA VAL A 209 13.20 -7.04 9.10
C VAL A 209 13.59 -6.99 7.63
N ALA A 210 14.52 -6.09 7.29
CA ALA A 210 15.01 -5.95 5.93
C ALA A 210 15.77 -7.21 5.46
N GLU A 211 15.20 -7.93 4.49
CA GLU A 211 15.84 -9.07 3.83
C GLU A 211 16.09 -8.84 2.34
N PRO A 212 17.00 -9.60 1.70
CA PRO A 212 17.17 -9.57 0.25
C PRO A 212 15.91 -10.07 -0.48
N THR A 213 15.33 -9.20 -1.29
CA THR A 213 14.18 -9.55 -2.15
C THR A 213 14.42 -9.15 -3.60
N ALA A 214 13.54 -9.62 -4.49
CA ALA A 214 13.57 -9.26 -5.91
C ALA A 214 12.97 -7.88 -6.20
N ALA A 215 12.30 -7.26 -5.22
CA ALA A 215 11.66 -5.97 -5.40
C ALA A 215 12.70 -4.91 -5.77
N PRO A 216 12.55 -4.24 -6.93
CA PRO A 216 13.46 -3.18 -7.30
C PRO A 216 13.34 -1.91 -6.48
N LEU A 217 12.21 -1.69 -5.81
CA LEU A 217 11.93 -0.52 -5.00
C LEU A 217 11.34 -0.96 -3.67
N ARG A 218 11.91 -0.44 -2.58
CA ARG A 218 11.40 -0.59 -1.22
C ARG A 218 11.28 0.77 -0.56
N PHE A 219 10.09 1.04 -0.07
CA PHE A 219 9.81 2.11 0.88
C PHE A 219 9.75 1.57 2.30
N THR A 220 10.22 2.34 3.26
CA THR A 220 9.88 2.20 4.68
C THR A 220 8.98 3.36 5.04
N VAL A 221 7.81 3.07 5.59
CA VAL A 221 6.75 4.03 5.86
C VAL A 221 6.38 3.98 7.34
N SER A 222 6.25 5.15 7.94
CA SER A 222 5.71 5.32 9.29
C SER A 222 4.71 6.48 9.32
N ALA A 223 3.83 6.48 10.33
CA ALA A 223 2.94 7.61 10.55
C ALA A 223 3.77 8.88 10.88
N GLU A 224 3.34 10.02 10.35
CA GLU A 224 3.83 11.33 10.77
C GLU A 224 2.67 12.12 11.40
N PRO A 225 2.91 12.96 12.42
CA PRO A 225 1.89 13.86 12.94
C PRO A 225 1.24 14.71 11.84
N ALA A 226 -0.09 14.67 11.79
CA ALA A 226 -0.86 15.52 10.89
C ALA A 226 -0.76 16.99 11.34
N ALA A 227 -0.59 17.90 10.38
CA ALA A 227 -0.64 19.32 10.67
C ALA A 227 -2.07 19.75 11.08
N PRO A 228 -2.25 20.83 11.85
CA PRO A 228 -3.57 21.39 12.08
C PRO A 228 -4.21 21.88 10.77
N ARG A 229 -5.55 21.79 10.68
CA ARG A 229 -6.29 22.30 9.52
C ARG A 229 -6.13 23.81 9.41
N ARG A 230 -6.04 24.29 8.17
CA ARG A 230 -6.11 25.72 7.85
C ARG A 230 -7.51 26.06 7.35
N SER A 231 -8.08 27.13 7.87
CA SER A 231 -9.33 27.74 7.43
C SER A 231 -9.07 29.17 6.96
N LEU A 232 -10.11 29.81 6.41
CA LEU A 232 -10.07 31.23 6.05
C LEU A 232 -9.76 32.13 7.26
N ALA A 233 -10.16 31.73 8.46
CA ALA A 233 -9.93 32.44 9.72
C ALA A 233 -8.57 32.13 10.37
N GLY A 234 -7.72 31.34 9.70
CA GLY A 234 -6.42 30.91 10.22
C GLY A 234 -6.34 29.42 10.59
N LEU A 235 -5.32 29.05 11.35
CA LEU A 235 -5.09 27.70 11.84
C LEU A 235 -6.12 27.31 12.90
N LEU A 236 -6.82 26.20 12.68
CA LEU A 236 -7.70 25.58 13.66
C LEU A 236 -6.84 24.78 14.63
N GLN A 237 -6.50 25.38 15.77
CA GLN A 237 -5.81 24.70 16.86
C GLN A 237 -6.59 23.44 17.28
N ASP A 238 -5.87 22.40 17.71
CA ASP A 238 -6.42 21.09 18.11
C ASP A 238 -7.20 20.32 17.04
N SER A 239 -7.16 20.77 15.79
CA SER A 239 -7.73 20.01 14.67
C SER A 239 -6.72 19.03 14.08
N ILE A 240 -7.23 17.91 13.57
CA ILE A 240 -6.42 16.91 12.87
C ILE A 240 -6.56 17.15 11.37
N GLY A 241 -5.46 17.55 10.72
CA GLY A 241 -5.39 17.75 9.28
C GLY A 241 -5.33 16.45 8.48
N HIS A 242 -4.69 16.53 7.32
CA HIS A 242 -4.57 15.40 6.42
C HIS A 242 -3.57 14.36 6.95
N PRO A 243 -3.73 13.08 6.58
CA PRO A 243 -2.78 12.06 6.96
C PRO A 243 -1.41 12.36 6.36
N ALA A 244 -0.38 12.26 7.20
CA ALA A 244 1.00 12.47 6.84
C ALA A 244 1.83 11.20 7.10
N PHE A 245 2.86 11.03 6.28
CA PHE A 245 3.71 9.84 6.26
C PHE A 245 5.17 10.26 6.21
N THR A 246 6.01 9.64 7.04
CA THR A 246 7.45 9.62 6.77
C THR A 246 7.73 8.45 5.84
N VAL A 247 8.34 8.73 4.69
CA VAL A 247 8.69 7.76 3.65
C VAL A 247 10.19 7.77 3.43
N VAL A 248 10.83 6.62 3.64
CA VAL A 248 12.26 6.42 3.41
C VAL A 248 12.45 5.46 2.24
N ILE A 249 13.32 5.83 1.29
CA ILE A 249 13.73 4.93 0.21
C ILE A 249 14.82 4.01 0.76
N GLY A 250 14.44 2.78 1.14
CA GLY A 250 15.33 1.82 1.79
C GLY A 250 16.20 1.03 0.81
N LYS A 251 15.62 0.61 -0.32
CA LYS A 251 16.35 -0.13 -1.38
C LYS A 251 15.84 0.32 -2.74
N SER A 252 16.75 0.74 -3.60
CA SER A 252 16.48 0.91 -5.02
C SER A 252 17.74 0.73 -5.84
N ARG A 253 17.63 0.09 -7.02
CA ARG A 253 18.76 -0.02 -7.97
C ARG A 253 19.03 1.28 -8.73
N ALA A 254 18.03 2.15 -8.86
CA ALA A 254 18.15 3.43 -9.59
C ALA A 254 17.90 4.66 -8.72
N ALA A 255 17.27 4.49 -7.54
CA ALA A 255 16.92 5.62 -6.69
C ALA A 255 18.01 5.95 -5.69
N ARG A 256 18.15 7.24 -5.40
CA ARG A 256 19.00 7.74 -4.32
C ARG A 256 18.28 7.53 -2.98
N PRO A 257 18.94 6.99 -1.94
CA PRO A 257 18.39 6.96 -0.60
C PRO A 257 17.95 8.35 -0.16
N GLY A 258 16.82 8.43 0.54
CA GLY A 258 16.26 9.70 0.98
C GLY A 258 15.09 9.50 1.92
N ARG A 259 14.87 10.48 2.80
CA ARG A 259 13.73 10.57 3.70
C ARG A 259 12.86 11.74 3.27
N PHE A 260 11.56 11.50 3.15
CA PHE A 260 10.56 12.47 2.72
C PHE A 260 9.42 12.45 3.72
N ILE A 261 8.85 13.63 4.00
CA ILE A 261 7.62 13.73 4.77
C ILE A 261 6.52 14.18 3.82
N LEU A 262 5.51 13.35 3.66
CA LEU A 262 4.46 13.52 2.67
C LEU A 262 3.11 13.68 3.35
N GLU A 263 2.35 14.69 2.96
CA GLU A 263 0.94 14.83 3.30
C GLU A 263 0.09 14.38 2.11
N TRP A 264 -0.97 13.60 2.36
CA TRP A 264 -1.92 13.22 1.32
C TRP A 264 -3.09 14.21 1.25
N ASN A 265 -3.26 14.86 0.10
CA ASN A 265 -4.43 15.70 -0.16
C ASN A 265 -5.56 14.86 -0.79
N PRO A 266 -6.65 14.56 -0.07
CA PRO A 266 -7.75 13.76 -0.60
C PRO A 266 -8.57 14.47 -1.68
N HIS A 267 -8.59 15.81 -1.67
CA HIS A 267 -9.32 16.61 -2.66
C HIS A 267 -8.65 16.56 -4.02
N GLU A 268 -7.32 16.70 -4.04
CA GLU A 268 -6.52 16.67 -5.26
C GLU A 268 -6.02 15.26 -5.62
N GLN A 269 -6.14 14.31 -4.69
CA GLN A 269 -5.59 12.96 -4.78
C GLN A 269 -4.11 12.99 -5.19
N SER A 270 -3.33 13.72 -4.41
CA SER A 270 -1.91 13.99 -4.65
C SER A 270 -1.13 13.99 -3.34
N PHE A 271 0.16 13.65 -3.42
CA PHE A 271 1.09 13.86 -2.32
C PHE A 271 1.66 15.27 -2.39
N ARG A 272 1.89 15.86 -1.22
CA ARG A 272 2.62 17.12 -1.04
C ARG A 272 3.76 16.88 -0.07
N GLU A 273 4.97 17.32 -0.40
CA GLU A 273 6.08 17.31 0.55
C GLU A 273 5.85 18.41 1.59
N ILE A 274 5.75 18.02 2.86
CA ILE A 274 5.68 18.96 3.97
C ILE A 274 7.05 18.99 4.65
N ARG A 275 7.46 20.18 5.10
CA ARG A 275 8.62 20.29 5.98
C ARG A 275 8.15 20.04 7.40
N PRO A 276 8.94 19.33 8.23
CA PRO A 276 8.60 19.21 9.65
C PRO A 276 8.53 20.63 10.22
N ALA A 277 7.37 21.00 10.77
CA ALA A 277 7.20 22.25 11.48
C ALA A 277 7.93 22.10 12.82
N HIS A 278 9.25 22.29 12.80
CA HIS A 278 10.15 22.21 13.96
C HIS A 278 9.90 20.94 14.80
N SER A 279 10.74 19.90 14.63
CA SER A 279 11.10 19.13 15.82
C SER A 279 11.63 20.17 16.80
N GLY A 280 10.82 20.55 17.80
CA GLY A 280 11.27 21.40 18.88
C GLY A 280 12.60 20.81 19.31
N ALA A 281 13.66 21.60 19.20
CA ALA A 281 14.99 21.19 19.61
C ALA A 281 14.79 20.54 20.98
N LEU A 282 15.01 19.23 21.08
CA LEU A 282 15.24 18.62 22.37
C LEU A 282 16.52 19.31 22.82
N VAL A 283 16.35 20.37 23.62
CA VAL A 283 17.44 20.98 24.35
C VAL A 283 18.16 19.80 25.01
N PRO A 284 19.47 19.61 24.78
CA PRO A 284 20.19 18.54 25.45
C PRO A 284 19.89 18.68 26.93
N ALA A 285 19.36 17.62 27.54
CA ALA A 285 19.15 17.64 28.98
C ALA A 285 20.49 17.99 29.63
N SER A 286 20.51 19.06 30.42
CA SER A 286 21.71 19.51 31.15
C SER A 286 22.37 18.30 31.83
N GLY A 287 23.66 18.08 31.55
CA GLY A 287 24.41 16.87 31.89
C GLY A 287 24.69 16.63 33.38
N ASN A 288 23.95 17.29 34.28
CA ASN A 288 24.18 17.26 35.73
C ASN A 288 22.95 16.83 36.54
N ARG A 289 22.08 15.96 36.00
CA ARG A 289 21.06 15.27 36.81
C ARG A 289 21.54 13.89 37.24
N PRO A 290 21.21 13.44 38.47
CA PRO A 290 21.29 12.04 38.84
C PRO A 290 20.55 11.17 37.82
N HIS A 291 21.10 9.99 37.53
CA HIS A 291 20.59 9.05 36.52
C HIS A 291 19.07 8.86 36.67
N PRO A 292 18.26 9.15 35.64
CA PRO A 292 16.84 8.85 35.72
C PRO A 292 16.65 7.33 35.81
N PRO A 293 15.72 6.84 36.65
CA PRO A 293 15.37 5.43 36.68
C PRO A 293 14.88 4.99 35.30
N ALA A 294 15.16 3.74 34.95
CA ALA A 294 14.76 3.13 33.69
C ALA A 294 13.28 3.43 33.38
N ALA A 295 12.99 3.86 32.16
CA ALA A 295 11.65 4.19 31.72
C ALA A 295 10.74 2.97 31.90
N MET A 296 9.86 3.02 32.91
CA MET A 296 8.78 2.05 33.04
C MET A 296 7.90 2.14 31.81
N GLY A 297 7.70 1.00 31.14
CA GLY A 297 6.82 0.90 29.98
C GLY A 297 5.45 1.46 30.33
N THR A 298 4.87 2.25 29.41
CA THR A 298 3.55 2.84 29.59
C THR A 298 2.50 1.74 29.49
N VAL A 299 2.24 1.05 30.60
CA VAL A 299 1.02 0.27 30.77
C VAL A 299 -0.10 1.28 30.94
N VAL A 300 -0.81 1.57 29.85
CA VAL A 300 -2.06 2.33 29.91
C VAL A 300 -3.13 1.38 30.43
N ALA A 301 -3.39 1.42 31.74
CA ALA A 301 -4.59 0.81 32.29
C ALA A 301 -5.80 1.65 31.83
N LEU A 302 -6.60 1.10 30.91
CA LEU A 302 -7.94 1.59 30.65
C LEU A 302 -8.73 1.50 31.97
N ARG A 303 -9.09 2.66 32.53
CA ARG A 303 -10.00 2.73 33.68
C ARG A 303 -11.26 1.92 33.34
N PRO A 304 -11.70 0.97 34.20
CA PRO A 304 -13.03 0.39 34.04
C PRO A 304 -14.04 1.53 34.10
N ALA A 305 -14.96 1.57 33.14
CA ALA A 305 -16.09 2.47 33.16
C ALA A 305 -16.77 2.39 34.53
N GLY A 306 -16.98 3.56 35.15
CA GLY A 306 -17.60 3.69 36.44
C GLY A 306 -18.92 2.91 36.50
N LYS A 307 -19.10 2.23 37.64
CA LYS A 307 -20.32 1.54 38.07
C LYS A 307 -21.57 2.31 37.62
N ALA A 308 -22.38 1.68 36.76
CA ALA A 308 -23.74 2.11 36.51
C ALA A 308 -24.52 2.16 37.85
N PRO A 309 -25.40 3.15 38.08
CA PRO A 309 -26.21 3.20 39.28
C PRO A 309 -27.14 1.98 39.35
N ALA A 310 -27.22 1.38 40.54
CA ALA A 310 -28.07 0.24 40.84
C ALA A 310 -29.56 0.58 40.59
N PRO A 311 -30.38 -0.37 40.10
CA PRO A 311 -31.83 -0.19 40.07
C PRO A 311 -32.35 -0.31 41.51
N GLY A 312 -32.60 0.84 42.14
CA GLY A 312 -33.28 0.92 43.43
C GLY A 312 -34.80 0.79 43.27
N GLY A 313 -35.40 0.00 44.15
CA GLY A 313 -36.75 0.24 44.67
C GLY A 313 -37.93 -0.38 43.92
N GLN A 314 -38.19 -1.67 44.15
CA GLN A 314 -39.55 -2.21 44.04
C GLN A 314 -40.42 -1.64 45.18
N PRO A 315 -41.61 -1.08 44.91
CA PRO A 315 -42.55 -0.71 45.97
C PRO A 315 -43.22 -1.97 46.57
N PRO A 316 -43.62 -1.94 47.87
CA PRO A 316 -44.18 -3.10 48.55
C PRO A 316 -45.56 -3.47 48.02
N GLY A 317 -45.76 -4.78 47.79
CA GLY A 317 -47.00 -5.35 47.29
C GLY A 317 -48.17 -5.18 48.26
N LYS A 318 -49.30 -4.69 47.74
CA LYS A 318 -50.57 -4.69 48.46
C LYS A 318 -51.17 -6.10 48.45
N GLU A 319 -51.54 -6.57 49.64
CA GLU A 319 -52.27 -7.82 49.85
C GLU A 319 -53.74 -7.73 49.36
N ARG A 320 -54.14 -8.73 48.57
CA ARG A 320 -55.41 -9.52 48.60
C ARG A 320 -56.75 -8.79 48.34
N PRO A 321 -57.76 -9.42 47.69
CA PRO A 321 -58.23 -10.77 48.06
C PRO A 321 -58.61 -11.74 46.94
N ALA A 322 -58.82 -12.97 47.40
CA ALA A 322 -59.18 -14.17 46.68
C ALA A 322 -60.57 -14.10 46.03
N HIS A 323 -60.70 -14.63 44.81
CA HIS A 323 -61.97 -15.17 44.35
C HIS A 323 -61.81 -16.55 43.71
N ARG A 324 -62.81 -17.37 44.02
CA ARG A 324 -62.93 -18.81 43.84
C ARG A 324 -63.04 -19.22 42.36
N ARG A 325 -62.42 -20.37 42.07
CA ARG A 325 -62.78 -21.49 41.16
C ARG A 325 -64.19 -21.45 40.50
N PRO A 326 -64.37 -22.00 39.28
CA PRO A 326 -64.35 -23.47 39.11
C PRO A 326 -63.71 -24.05 37.83
N ARG A 327 -63.47 -25.37 37.92
CA ARG A 327 -63.06 -26.35 36.89
C ARG A 327 -64.23 -26.72 35.94
N ARG A 328 -63.85 -27.40 34.84
CA ARG A 328 -64.62 -28.19 33.83
C ARG A 328 -65.08 -27.40 32.61
N ALA A 329 -65.16 -27.96 31.41
CA ALA A 329 -64.70 -29.21 30.79
C ALA A 329 -64.90 -29.02 29.27
N GLY A 330 -64.16 -29.77 28.44
CA GLY A 330 -64.29 -29.78 26.98
C GLY A 330 -62.97 -30.14 26.37
#